data_AF-A0A511SYI8-F1
#
_entry.id   AF-A0A511SYI8-F1
#
_cell.length_a   1.000
_cell.length_b   1.000
_cell.length_c   1.000
_cell.angle_alpha   90.00
_cell.angle_beta   90.00
_cell.angle_gamma   90.00
#
_symmetry.space_group_name_H-M   'P 1'
#
loop_
_entity.id
_entity.type
_entity.pdbx_description
1 polymer ?
#
loop_
_entity_poly.entity_id
_entity_poly.type
_entity_poly.pdbx_seq_one_letter_code
_entity_poly.pdbx_strand_id
1 'polypeptide(L)'
;MAKVLSDVELVPCAEMALADARRLVDACLEADVPALVHREACAKPGCSPKFQVLVRPEDGVRVATLLQQRWMDSIQREGVLAEGAAPFVLPASEEGEPPCPACGTVAPLVEGACADCGLQLE
;
A
#
# COMPACT_ATOMS: atom_id res chain seq x y z
N MET A 1 15.29 -2.75 24.48
CA MET A 1 14.79 -2.13 23.24
C MET A 1 14.41 -0.67 23.41
N ALA A 2 13.55 -0.30 24.35
CA ALA A 2 13.22 1.11 24.61
C ALA A 2 14.45 2.01 24.85
N LYS A 3 15.51 1.48 25.48
CA LYS A 3 16.77 2.19 25.75
C LYS A 3 17.64 2.48 24.50
N VAL A 4 17.37 1.83 23.36
CA VAL A 4 18.11 2.04 22.10
C VAL A 4 17.47 3.17 21.25
N LEU A 5 16.25 3.56 21.61
CA LEU A 5 15.43 4.56 20.93
C LEU A 5 15.09 5.75 21.84
N SER A 6 15.64 5.81 23.07
CA SER A 6 15.32 6.84 24.06
C SER A 6 15.95 8.21 23.76
N ASP A 7 17.06 8.23 23.02
CA ASP A 7 17.89 9.43 22.80
C ASP A 7 18.08 9.73 21.30
N VAL A 8 17.23 9.17 20.44
CA VAL A 8 17.33 9.30 18.98
C VAL A 8 16.03 9.89 18.44
N GLU A 9 16.16 10.78 17.45
CA GLU A 9 14.99 11.28 16.71
C GLU A 9 14.26 10.11 16.04
N LEU A 10 12.93 10.08 16.19
CA LEU A 10 12.09 9.05 15.61
C LEU A 10 11.07 9.69 14.69
N VAL A 11 10.79 9.00 13.58
CA VAL A 11 9.79 9.41 12.59
C VAL A 11 8.67 8.38 12.50
N PRO A 12 7.42 8.82 12.31
CA PRO A 12 6.30 7.91 12.05
C PRO A 12 6.42 7.33 10.63
N CYS A 13 6.42 6.01 10.52
CA CYS A 13 6.48 5.33 9.22
C CYS A 13 5.13 4.72 8.80
N ALA A 14 4.21 4.48 9.74
CA ALA A 14 2.88 3.96 9.45
C ALA A 14 1.89 4.24 10.59
N GLU A 15 0.60 4.36 10.24
CA GLU A 15 -0.51 4.46 11.20
C GLU A 15 -1.50 3.30 11.03
N MET A 16 -1.89 2.65 12.13
CA MET A 16 -2.77 1.49 12.09
C MET A 16 -3.42 1.19 13.45
N ALA A 17 -4.23 0.13 13.52
CA ALA A 17 -4.76 -0.38 14.77
C ALA A 17 -3.63 -1.00 15.62
N LEU A 18 -3.81 -1.04 16.94
CA LEU A 18 -2.76 -1.52 17.87
C LEU A 18 -2.25 -2.93 17.55
N ALA A 19 -3.14 -3.84 17.16
CA ALA A 19 -2.77 -5.22 16.84
C ALA A 19 -1.85 -5.27 15.61
N ASP A 20 -2.14 -4.47 14.59
CA ASP A 20 -1.31 -4.35 13.39
C ASP A 20 0.03 -3.67 13.71
N ALA A 21 0.00 -2.62 14.54
CA ALA A 21 1.20 -1.89 14.94
C ALA A 21 2.20 -2.80 15.66
N ARG A 22 1.71 -3.68 16.55
CA ARG A 22 2.53 -4.69 17.22
C ARG A 22 3.13 -5.69 16.24
N ARG A 23 2.32 -6.21 15.32
CA ARG A 23 2.79 -7.14 14.26
C ARG A 23 3.79 -6.50 13.29
N LEU A 24 3.71 -5.19 13.07
CA LEU A 24 4.69 -4.47 12.29
C LEU A 24 5.99 -4.28 13.08
N VAL A 25 5.90 -3.87 14.36
CA VAL A 25 7.08 -3.77 15.22
C VAL A 25 7.80 -5.10 15.27
N ASP A 26 7.12 -6.21 15.60
CA ASP A 26 7.75 -7.54 15.68
C ASP A 26 8.52 -7.89 14.39
N ALA A 27 7.92 -7.65 13.22
CA ALA A 27 8.58 -7.88 11.93
C ALA A 27 9.78 -6.94 11.68
N CYS A 28 9.71 -5.69 12.10
CA CYS A 28 10.86 -4.79 12.07
C CYS A 28 11.99 -5.34 12.95
N LEU A 29 11.68 -5.84 14.15
CA LEU A 29 12.69 -6.36 15.06
C LEU A 29 13.33 -7.64 14.53
N GLU A 30 12.54 -8.53 13.93
CA GLU A 30 13.02 -9.72 13.23
C GLU A 30 13.95 -9.38 12.05
N ALA A 31 13.77 -8.20 11.44
CA ALA A 31 14.60 -7.69 10.35
C ALA A 31 15.77 -6.80 10.84
N ASP A 32 16.09 -6.82 12.14
CA ASP A 32 17.11 -5.96 12.76
C ASP A 32 16.87 -4.47 12.47
N VAL A 33 15.60 -4.05 12.51
CA VAL A 33 15.15 -2.66 12.43
C VAL A 33 14.55 -2.25 13.78
N PRO A 34 15.22 -1.38 14.56
CA PRO A 34 14.66 -0.85 15.79
C PRO A 34 13.35 -0.07 15.56
N ALA A 35 12.24 -0.58 16.12
CA ALA A 35 10.93 0.04 16.01
C ALA A 35 10.18 0.05 17.35
N LEU A 36 9.25 0.99 17.53
CA LEU A 36 8.34 1.03 18.66
C LEU A 36 6.95 1.52 18.28
N VAL A 37 5.96 1.16 19.10
CA VAL A 37 4.59 1.68 18.96
C VAL A 37 4.43 2.94 19.80
N HIS A 38 4.00 4.02 19.17
CA HIS A 38 3.55 5.24 19.82
C HIS A 38 2.05 5.42 19.62
N ARG A 39 1.36 5.94 20.63
CA ARG A 39 -0.06 6.27 20.52
C ARG A 39 -0.20 7.76 20.32
N GLU A 40 -0.58 8.18 19.13
CA GLU A 40 -1.09 9.53 18.93
C GLU A 40 -2.59 9.52 19.24
N ALA A 41 -2.97 10.12 20.37
CA ALA A 41 -4.38 10.20 20.74
C ALA A 41 -5.06 11.24 19.86
N CYS A 42 -5.73 10.81 18.78
CA CYS A 42 -6.79 11.63 18.19
C CYS A 42 -7.80 11.93 19.31
N ALA A 43 -7.78 13.16 19.83
CA ALA A 43 -8.54 13.55 21.03
C ALA A 43 -10.05 13.74 20.78
N LYS A 44 -10.53 13.45 19.56
CA LYS A 44 -11.93 13.61 19.18
C LYS A 44 -12.74 12.40 19.67
N PRO A 45 -13.84 12.61 20.41
CA PRO A 45 -14.75 11.53 20.77
C PRO A 45 -15.29 10.85 19.50
N GLY A 46 -15.33 9.51 19.49
CA GLY A 46 -15.88 8.71 18.38
C GLY A 46 -14.86 8.24 17.33
N CYS A 47 -13.59 8.63 17.42
CA CYS A 47 -12.55 8.11 16.53
C CYS A 47 -11.96 6.80 17.08
N SER A 48 -11.78 5.80 16.22
CA SER A 48 -11.03 4.59 16.57
C SER A 48 -9.57 4.96 16.86
N PRO A 49 -8.96 4.45 17.94
CA PRO A 49 -7.60 4.80 18.31
C PRO A 49 -6.63 4.31 17.24
N LYS A 50 -5.86 5.25 16.67
CA LYS A 50 -4.74 4.96 15.78
C LYS A 50 -3.44 4.95 16.56
N PHE A 51 -2.53 4.09 16.13
CA PHE A 51 -1.19 3.97 16.68
C PHE A 51 -0.20 4.16 15.55
N GLN A 52 0.89 4.85 15.86
CA GLN A 52 2.01 5.06 14.96
C GLN A 52 3.10 4.04 15.28
N VAL A 53 3.71 3.50 14.24
CA VAL A 53 5.01 2.82 14.36
C VAL A 53 6.10 3.85 14.09
N LEU A 54 6.99 4.00 15.06
CA LEU A 54 8.11 4.92 15.00
C LEU A 54 9.40 4.16 14.78
N VAL A 55 10.24 4.68 13.90
CA VAL A 55 11.59 4.18 13.58
C VAL A 55 12.56 5.33 13.46
N ARG A 56 13.86 5.03 13.33
CA ARG A 56 14.85 6.04 13.00
C ARG A 56 14.67 6.51 11.54
N PRO A 57 14.98 7.77 11.21
CA PRO A 57 14.85 8.29 9.85
C PRO A 57 15.53 7.42 8.79
N GLU A 58 16.72 6.91 9.08
CA GLU A 58 17.50 6.07 8.17
C GLU A 58 16.87 4.70 7.88
N ASP A 59 16.02 4.20 8.77
CA ASP A 59 15.37 2.89 8.62
C ASP A 59 14.07 2.96 7.80
N GLY A 60 13.58 4.17 7.47
CA GLY A 60 12.31 4.36 6.79
C GLY A 60 12.16 3.55 5.48
N VAL A 61 13.21 3.54 4.65
CA VAL A 61 13.21 2.77 3.38
C VAL A 61 13.17 1.26 3.62
N ARG A 62 13.84 0.78 4.69
CA ARG A 62 13.84 -0.65 5.05
C ARG A 62 12.44 -1.10 5.47
N VAL A 63 11.74 -0.28 6.27
CA VAL A 63 10.36 -0.57 6.69
C VAL A 63 9.39 -0.53 5.50
N ALA A 64 9.54 0.43 4.59
CA ALA A 64 8.73 0.50 3.38
C ALA A 64 8.88 -0.76 2.51
N THR A 65 10.11 -1.25 2.34
CA THR A 65 10.41 -2.49 1.61
C THR A 65 9.78 -3.70 2.29
N LEU A 66 9.87 -3.80 3.62
CA LEU A 66 9.26 -4.88 4.40
C LEU A 66 7.73 -4.90 4.26
N LEU A 67 7.09 -3.72 4.28
CA LEU A 67 5.65 -3.62 4.05
C LEU A 67 5.26 -4.03 2.63
N GLN A 68 6.03 -3.61 1.62
CA GLN A 68 5.80 -3.99 0.23
C GLN A 68 5.92 -5.51 0.04
N GLN A 69 6.94 -6.15 0.61
CA GLN A 69 7.13 -7.60 0.55
C GLN A 69 5.96 -8.35 1.17
N ARG A 70 5.53 -7.98 2.38
CA ARG A 70 4.38 -8.62 3.06
C ARG A 70 3.08 -8.49 2.28
N TRP A 71 2.89 -7.36 1.59
CA TRP A 71 1.76 -7.16 0.71
C TRP A 71 1.83 -8.09 -0.51
N MET A 72 3.00 -8.19 -1.16
CA MET A 72 3.21 -9.12 -2.28
C MET A 72 3.01 -10.59 -1.87
N ASP A 73 3.53 -11.01 -0.73
CA ASP A 73 3.35 -12.36 -0.19
C ASP A 73 1.86 -12.66 0.05
N SER A 74 1.10 -11.65 0.51
CA SER A 74 -0.33 -11.79 0.74
C SER A 74 -1.08 -11.93 -0.58
N ILE A 75 -0.76 -11.11 -1.57
CA ILE A 75 -1.33 -11.22 -2.92
C ILE A 75 -1.06 -12.61 -3.53
N GLN A 76 0.17 -13.11 -3.39
CA GLN A 76 0.55 -14.42 -3.91
C GLN A 76 -0.23 -15.53 -3.21
N ARG A 77 -0.36 -15.47 -1.88
CA ARG A 77 -1.14 -16.44 -1.10
C ARG A 77 -2.61 -16.48 -1.50
N GLU A 78 -3.22 -15.32 -1.73
CA GLU A 78 -4.64 -15.23 -2.11
C GLU A 78 -4.87 -15.48 -3.62
N GLY A 79 -3.82 -15.68 -4.42
CA GLY A 79 -3.94 -15.91 -5.87
C GLY A 79 -4.54 -14.72 -6.62
N VAL A 80 -4.41 -13.50 -6.08
CA VAL A 80 -5.07 -12.29 -6.61
C VAL A 80 -4.38 -11.78 -7.89
N LEU A 81 -3.10 -12.09 -8.09
CA LEU A 81 -2.40 -11.84 -9.34
C LEU A 81 -2.41 -13.10 -10.22
N ALA A 82 -2.76 -12.93 -11.49
CA ALA A 82 -2.57 -13.97 -12.50
C ALA A 82 -1.07 -14.33 -12.60
N GLU A 83 -0.76 -15.61 -12.85
CA GLU A 83 0.61 -16.06 -13.13
C GLU A 83 1.26 -15.18 -14.21
N GLY A 84 2.29 -14.40 -13.83
CA GLY A 84 3.02 -13.50 -14.72
C GLY A 84 2.70 -12.01 -14.60
N ALA A 85 1.75 -11.60 -13.75
CA ALA A 85 1.50 -10.18 -13.51
C ALA A 85 2.61 -9.58 -12.61
N ALA A 86 3.50 -8.78 -13.21
CA ALA A 86 4.53 -8.04 -12.49
C ALA A 86 3.88 -6.99 -11.55
N PRO A 87 4.48 -6.71 -10.38
CA PRO A 87 3.98 -5.68 -9.48
C PRO A 87 4.04 -4.32 -10.16
N PHE A 88 2.86 -3.74 -10.40
CA PHE A 88 2.59 -2.38 -10.87
C PHE A 88 3.78 -1.64 -11.50
N VAL A 89 4.15 -2.07 -12.71
CA VAL A 89 4.80 -1.17 -13.66
C VAL A 89 3.65 -0.38 -14.28
N LEU A 90 3.64 0.94 -14.15
CA LEU A 90 2.76 1.78 -14.98
C LEU A 90 2.96 1.31 -16.42
N PRO A 91 1.94 0.77 -17.11
CA PRO A 91 2.14 0.35 -18.49
C PRO A 91 2.62 1.60 -19.23
N ALA A 92 3.84 1.54 -19.76
CA ALA A 92 4.24 2.47 -20.79
C ALA A 92 3.17 2.34 -21.86
N SER A 93 2.41 3.41 -22.09
CA SER A 93 1.26 3.43 -22.98
C SER A 93 1.61 2.73 -24.28
N GLU A 94 1.21 1.47 -24.41
CA GLU A 94 1.27 0.79 -25.69
C GLU A 94 0.32 1.59 -26.58
N GLU A 95 0.83 2.05 -27.72
CA GLU A 95 0.12 2.82 -28.74
C GLU A 95 -1.07 1.98 -29.27
N GLY A 96 -2.14 1.96 -28.48
CA GLY A 96 -3.39 1.25 -28.73
C GLY A 96 -4.51 2.07 -28.12
N GLU A 97 -5.66 2.08 -28.80
CA GLU A 97 -6.82 2.85 -28.38
C GLU A 97 -7.28 2.40 -26.98
N PRO A 98 -7.49 3.33 -26.03
CA PRO A 98 -7.81 2.96 -24.65
C PRO A 98 -9.14 2.18 -24.58
N PRO A 99 -9.28 1.22 -23.65
CA PRO A 99 -10.52 0.49 -23.47
C PRO A 99 -11.67 1.43 -23.12
N CYS A 100 -12.89 1.08 -23.52
CA CYS A 100 -14.07 1.88 -23.20
C CYS A 100 -14.17 2.13 -21.67
N PRO A 101 -14.32 3.39 -21.20
CA PRO A 101 -14.30 3.70 -19.78
C PRO A 101 -15.53 3.18 -19.01
N ALA A 102 -16.62 2.83 -19.70
CA ALA A 102 -17.82 2.29 -19.06
C ALA A 102 -17.80 0.76 -18.92
N CYS A 103 -17.40 0.01 -19.95
CA CYS A 103 -17.49 -1.45 -19.95
C CYS A 103 -16.15 -2.18 -20.09
N GLY A 104 -15.05 -1.47 -20.34
CA GLY A 104 -13.72 -2.07 -20.52
C GLY A 104 -13.50 -2.78 -21.86
N THR A 105 -14.51 -2.78 -22.75
CA THR A 105 -14.40 -3.38 -24.08
C THR A 105 -13.35 -2.66 -24.93
N VAL A 106 -12.44 -3.44 -25.53
CA VAL A 106 -11.44 -3.01 -26.50
C VAL A 106 -12.00 -3.29 -27.90
N ALA A 107 -12.76 -2.33 -28.44
CA ALA A 107 -13.33 -2.41 -29.77
C ALA A 107 -13.37 -1.00 -30.41
N PRO A 108 -13.28 -0.90 -31.76
CA PRO A 108 -13.42 0.37 -32.46
C PRO A 108 -14.79 1.00 -32.18
N LEU A 109 -14.83 2.34 -32.16
CA LEU A 109 -16.10 3.07 -32.08
C LEU A 109 -16.90 2.94 -33.37
N VAL A 110 -18.21 2.76 -33.23
CA VAL A 110 -19.17 2.80 -34.33
C VAL A 110 -19.95 4.09 -34.18
N GLU A 111 -19.79 5.02 -35.12
CA GLU A 111 -20.44 6.35 -35.09
C GLU A 111 -20.15 7.17 -33.79
N GLY A 112 -18.99 6.96 -33.18
CA GLY A 112 -18.61 7.63 -31.91
C GLY A 112 -19.15 6.95 -30.65
N ALA A 113 -19.85 5.82 -30.78
CA ALA A 113 -20.33 5.02 -29.67
C ALA A 113 -19.51 3.73 -29.48
N CYS A 114 -19.38 3.31 -28.23
CA CYS A 114 -18.89 1.96 -27.91
C CYS A 114 -19.84 0.91 -28.51
N ALA A 115 -19.32 -0.02 -29.32
CA ALA A 115 -20.11 -1.06 -29.97
C ALA A 115 -20.82 -2.03 -29.01
N ASP A 116 -20.36 -2.10 -27.75
CA ASP A 116 -20.84 -3.06 -26.76
C ASP A 116 -21.81 -2.42 -25.75
N CYS A 117 -21.45 -1.30 -25.14
CA CYS A 117 -22.31 -0.62 -24.16
C CYS A 117 -23.09 0.58 -24.69
N GLY A 118 -22.83 1.03 -25.93
CA GLY A 118 -23.50 2.17 -26.55
C GLY A 118 -23.13 3.54 -25.94
N LEU A 119 -22.09 3.60 -25.10
CA LEU A 119 -21.62 4.87 -24.54
C LEU A 119 -21.10 5.78 -25.66
N GLN A 120 -21.67 6.99 -25.75
CA GLN A 120 -21.16 8.04 -26.63
C GLN A 120 -19.88 8.64 -26.04
N LEU A 121 -18.80 8.58 -26.81
CA LEU A 121 -17.55 9.27 -26.52
C LEU A 121 -17.48 10.45 -27.50
N GLU A 122 -17.57 11.68 -26.97
CA GLU A 122 -17.59 12.94 -27.76
C GLU A 122 -16.30 13.15 -28.58
#